data_AF-A0A1H0L6M2-F1
#
_entry.id   AF-A0A1H0L6M2-F1
#
_cell.length_a   1.000
_cell.length_b   1.000
_cell.length_c   1.000
_cell.angle_alpha   90.00
_cell.angle_beta   90.00
_cell.angle_gamma   90.00
#
_symmetry.space_group_name_H-M   'P 1'
#
loop_
_entity.id
_entity.type
_entity.pdbx_description
1 polymer ?
#
loop_
_entity_poly.entity_id
_entity_poly.type
_entity_poly.pdbx_seq_one_letter_code
_entity_poly.pdbx_strand_id
1 'polypeptide(L)'
;MAYTERFKQIEPFVGKMQRAPHAAHLSWMQRFQERVQTLIVTELGEDCPAMITSQNTALVAAVQAEDEAYRTITRSPLTEQIAEADQVRDNTYIGLRTMVEALGRVGTAAQKDAAPRVLQAMRDYQVSVTENYELESTHIAQLIQQLEVSPLADDCTTLAVTSLVSQLKTENQQVQTLIAQRNEQQAGIDMAAMQRARQQADLVYVETVMVINAFAVVEQQQGVSPYDHAIDVVNQDQEYYVQQVFPRGVKKLKIAANVYFSYYQGQTWREAVDEGLQSNEGWTVSADDEVLFQQRRLLDKQGEPVDAATKVEAGQYSLEAEAQDAPQPDSDVTPVVPE
;
A
#
# COMPACT_ATOMS: atom_id res chain seq x y z
N MET A 1 18.11 22.05 39.37
CA MET A 1 18.20 20.97 38.35
C MET A 1 18.76 21.58 37.07
N ALA A 2 19.65 20.89 36.37
CA ALA A 2 20.35 21.44 35.22
C ALA A 2 19.37 21.77 34.08
N TYR A 3 19.50 22.97 33.52
CA TYR A 3 18.63 23.60 32.51
C TYR A 3 18.66 22.95 31.11
N THR A 4 19.22 21.74 31.00
CA THR A 4 19.55 21.07 29.73
C THR A 4 18.51 20.05 29.30
N GLU A 5 17.25 20.48 29.10
CA GLU A 5 16.31 19.99 28.07
C GLU A 5 14.86 20.28 28.50
N ARG A 6 14.35 21.48 28.23
CA ARG A 6 12.93 21.81 28.41
C ARG A 6 12.06 21.06 27.39
N PHE A 7 12.44 21.06 26.11
CA PHE A 7 12.02 20.02 25.17
C PHE A 7 13.10 18.94 25.09
N LYS A 8 12.71 17.68 25.27
CA LYS A 8 13.66 16.56 25.24
C LYS A 8 14.12 16.30 23.81
N GLN A 9 15.43 16.14 23.60
CA GLN A 9 16.04 15.52 22.40
C GLN A 9 15.39 15.90 21.04
N ILE A 10 15.27 17.21 20.75
CA ILE A 10 14.59 17.73 19.53
C ILE A 10 15.20 17.16 18.25
N GLU A 11 16.53 17.20 18.11
CA GLU A 11 17.22 16.69 16.92
C GLU A 11 16.97 15.17 16.70
N PRO A 12 17.14 14.28 17.71
CA PRO A 12 16.73 12.89 17.61
C PRO A 12 15.26 12.67 17.24
N PHE A 13 14.36 13.55 17.68
CA PHE A 13 12.94 13.46 17.37
C PHE A 13 12.64 13.86 15.92
N VAL A 14 13.19 14.97 15.44
CA VAL A 14 13.09 15.39 14.03
C VAL A 14 13.65 14.32 13.09
N GLY A 15 14.79 13.72 13.44
CA GLY A 15 15.36 12.61 12.68
C GLY A 15 14.46 11.36 12.63
N LYS A 16 13.54 11.17 13.59
CA LYS A 16 12.48 10.14 13.49
C LYS A 16 11.33 10.62 12.61
N MET A 17 10.85 11.85 12.79
CA MET A 17 9.77 12.43 11.97
C MET A 17 10.07 12.38 10.48
N GLN A 18 11.31 12.68 10.06
CA GLN A 18 11.73 12.59 8.67
C GLN A 18 11.55 11.18 8.05
N ARG A 19 11.60 10.14 8.89
CA ARG A 19 11.37 8.73 8.49
C ARG A 19 9.92 8.27 8.65
N ALA A 20 9.04 9.12 9.19
CA ALA A 20 7.64 8.77 9.37
C ALA A 20 6.91 8.69 8.02
N PRO A 21 5.91 7.81 7.88
CA PRO A 21 4.93 7.88 6.80
C PRO A 21 4.29 9.27 6.72
N HIS A 22 3.94 9.74 5.52
CA HIS A 22 3.39 11.09 5.30
C HIS A 22 2.20 11.41 6.22
N ALA A 23 1.25 10.47 6.35
CA ALA A 23 0.09 10.62 7.23
C ALA A 23 0.48 10.82 8.71
N ALA A 24 1.49 10.09 9.16
CA ALA A 24 1.97 10.16 10.54
C ALA A 24 2.80 11.43 10.79
N HIS A 25 3.50 11.94 9.78
CA HIS A 25 4.18 13.22 9.90
C HIS A 25 3.17 14.37 10.03
N LEU A 26 2.20 14.43 9.11
CA LEU A 26 1.17 15.46 9.12
C LEU A 26 0.35 15.46 10.42
N SER A 27 -0.03 14.28 10.92
CA SER A 27 -0.80 14.17 12.17
C SER A 27 -0.02 14.65 13.40
N TRP A 28 1.31 14.50 13.40
CA TRP A 28 2.16 15.09 14.41
C TRP A 28 2.17 16.62 14.32
N MET A 29 2.39 17.16 13.11
CA MET A 29 2.48 18.61 12.91
C MET A 29 1.17 19.33 13.27
N GLN A 30 0.02 18.74 12.91
CA GLN A 30 -1.30 19.21 13.32
C GLN A 30 -1.47 19.21 14.85
N ARG A 31 -1.11 18.11 15.52
CA ARG A 31 -1.17 18.03 16.98
C ARG A 31 -0.28 19.09 17.63
N PHE A 32 0.95 19.28 17.14
CA PHE A 32 1.85 20.30 17.68
C PHE A 32 1.29 21.71 17.48
N GLN A 33 0.73 22.02 16.31
CA GLN A 33 0.03 23.28 16.06
C GLN A 33 -1.13 23.50 17.03
N GLU A 34 -1.95 22.49 17.31
CA GLU A 34 -3.01 22.57 18.31
C GLU A 34 -2.47 22.88 19.71
N ARG A 35 -1.32 22.31 20.10
CA ARG A 35 -0.67 22.61 21.39
C ARG A 35 -0.17 24.05 21.46
N VAL A 36 0.45 24.56 20.40
CA VAL A 36 0.90 25.95 20.33
C VAL A 36 -0.29 26.91 20.37
N GLN A 37 -1.37 26.60 19.64
CA GLN A 37 -2.59 27.40 19.68
C GLN A 37 -3.22 27.41 21.07
N THR A 38 -3.21 26.26 21.75
CA THR A 38 -3.69 26.14 23.14
C THR A 38 -2.87 27.02 24.08
N LEU A 39 -1.53 26.91 24.04
CA LEU A 39 -0.62 27.78 24.80
C LEU A 39 -0.97 29.26 24.63
N ILE A 40 -1.14 29.72 23.39
CA ILE A 40 -1.47 31.11 23.08
C ILE A 40 -2.81 31.53 23.71
N VAL A 41 -3.85 30.71 23.57
CA VAL A 41 -5.21 31.09 23.98
C VAL A 41 -5.44 30.94 25.48
N THR A 42 -4.92 29.87 26.09
CA THR A 42 -5.27 29.50 27.46
C THR A 42 -4.24 29.92 28.49
N GLU A 43 -2.96 29.95 28.13
CA GLU A 43 -1.87 30.20 29.08
C GLU A 43 -1.31 31.63 28.94
N LEU A 44 -1.16 32.13 27.71
CA LEU A 44 -0.54 33.44 27.46
C LEU A 44 -1.55 34.57 27.26
N GLY A 45 -2.68 34.31 26.58
CA GLY A 45 -3.72 35.30 26.34
C GLY A 45 -3.19 36.59 25.68
N GLU A 46 -3.56 37.74 26.25
CA GLU A 46 -3.14 39.07 25.76
C GLU A 46 -1.64 39.35 25.96
N ASP A 47 -1.00 38.64 26.89
CA ASP A 47 0.43 38.79 27.19
C ASP A 47 1.33 37.97 26.23
N CYS A 48 0.73 37.27 25.25
CA CYS A 48 1.45 36.44 24.29
C CYS A 48 2.49 37.26 23.50
N PRO A 49 3.79 36.92 23.58
CA PRO A 49 4.82 37.59 22.81
C PRO A 49 4.56 37.53 21.30
N ALA A 50 4.73 38.66 20.61
CA ALA A 50 4.52 38.75 19.16
C ALA A 50 5.32 37.71 18.35
N MET A 51 6.50 37.32 18.84
CA MET A 51 7.32 36.28 18.21
C MET A 51 6.64 34.91 18.26
N ILE A 52 5.93 34.54 19.35
CA ILE A 52 5.18 33.28 19.44
C ILE A 52 3.99 33.29 18.48
N THR A 53 3.27 34.41 18.40
CA THR A 53 2.17 34.59 17.45
C THR A 53 2.65 34.49 15.99
N SER A 54 3.82 35.06 15.69
CA SER A 54 4.47 34.93 14.38
C SER A 54 4.83 33.48 14.06
N GLN A 55 5.41 32.73 15.01
CA GLN A 55 5.73 31.31 14.83
C GLN A 55 4.49 30.47 14.63
N ASN A 56 3.42 30.72 15.38
CA ASN A 56 2.16 30.01 15.17
C ASN A 56 1.57 30.27 13.77
N THR A 57 1.66 31.50 13.27
CA THR A 57 1.21 31.84 11.91
C THR A 57 2.02 31.08 10.86
N ALA A 58 3.35 31.04 11.00
CA ALA A 58 4.22 30.26 10.12
C ALA A 58 3.92 28.76 10.20
N LEU A 59 3.65 28.24 11.41
CA LEU A 59 3.34 26.83 11.65
C LEU A 59 2.02 26.44 10.99
N VAL A 60 0.96 27.23 11.16
CA VAL A 60 -0.33 27.03 10.50
C VAL A 60 -0.15 26.97 8.98
N ALA A 61 0.60 27.92 8.40
CA ALA A 61 0.86 27.95 6.97
C ALA A 61 1.65 26.71 6.49
N ALA A 62 2.66 26.28 7.25
CA ALA A 62 3.45 25.10 6.92
C ALA A 62 2.65 23.78 7.01
N VAL A 63 1.83 23.63 8.06
CA VAL A 63 0.92 22.48 8.23
C VAL A 63 -0.11 22.43 7.10
N GLN A 64 -0.67 23.57 6.72
CA GLN A 64 -1.62 23.64 5.60
C GLN A 64 -0.96 23.26 4.27
N ALA A 65 0.24 23.76 3.99
CA ALA A 65 0.98 23.41 2.78
C ALA A 65 1.32 21.90 2.73
N GLU A 66 1.64 21.29 3.87
CA GLU A 66 1.84 19.84 3.97
C GLU A 66 0.53 19.06 3.74
N ASP A 67 -0.59 19.48 4.32
CA ASP A 67 -1.91 18.84 4.09
C ASP A 67 -2.31 18.90 2.62
N GLU A 68 -2.16 20.06 1.98
CA GLU A 68 -2.46 20.23 0.55
C GLU A 68 -1.61 19.29 -0.31
N ALA A 69 -0.29 19.22 -0.05
CA ALA A 69 0.61 18.30 -0.76
C ALA A 69 0.26 16.82 -0.49
N TYR A 70 -0.11 16.48 0.75
CA TYR A 70 -0.53 15.13 1.13
C TYR A 70 -1.84 14.73 0.42
N ARG A 71 -2.81 15.65 0.31
CA ARG A 71 -4.07 15.43 -0.41
C ARG A 71 -3.85 15.18 -1.89
N THR A 72 -2.96 15.94 -2.53
CA THR A 72 -2.61 15.73 -3.95
C THR A 72 -2.08 14.33 -4.21
N ILE A 73 -1.29 13.77 -3.28
CA ILE A 73 -0.72 12.42 -3.42
C ILE A 73 -1.73 11.32 -3.11
N THR A 74 -2.62 11.55 -2.14
CA THR A 74 -3.47 10.48 -1.58
C THR A 74 -4.87 10.40 -2.14
N ARG A 75 -5.40 11.48 -2.73
CA ARG A 75 -6.76 11.52 -3.27
C ARG A 75 -6.75 12.17 -4.65
N SER A 76 -6.85 11.36 -5.70
CA SER A 76 -7.26 11.89 -7.00
C SER A 76 -8.79 11.92 -7.05
N PRO A 77 -9.43 13.10 -7.15
CA PRO A 77 -10.88 13.20 -7.35
C PRO A 77 -11.32 12.51 -8.65
N LEU A 78 -10.39 12.25 -9.57
CA LEU A 78 -10.64 11.50 -10.79
C LEU A 78 -10.93 10.02 -10.52
N THR A 79 -10.51 9.46 -9.38
CA THR A 79 -10.79 8.05 -9.07
C THR A 79 -12.29 7.80 -8.88
N GLU A 80 -12.96 8.71 -8.17
CA GLU A 80 -14.42 8.64 -7.97
C GLU A 80 -15.16 8.92 -9.28
N GLN A 81 -14.74 9.95 -10.03
CA GLN A 81 -15.32 10.26 -11.34
C GLN A 81 -15.15 9.12 -12.36
N ILE A 82 -14.02 8.41 -12.34
CA ILE A 82 -13.82 7.21 -13.17
C ILE A 82 -14.84 6.16 -12.79
N ALA A 83 -15.00 5.85 -11.50
CA ALA A 83 -15.96 4.85 -11.03
C ALA A 83 -17.42 5.21 -11.39
N GLU A 84 -17.80 6.49 -11.29
CA GLU A 84 -19.12 6.96 -11.71
C GLU A 84 -19.34 6.83 -13.22
N ALA A 85 -18.36 7.25 -14.03
CA ALA A 85 -18.43 7.14 -15.49
C ALA A 85 -18.45 5.68 -15.97
N ASP A 86 -17.68 4.82 -15.31
CA ASP A 86 -17.63 3.38 -15.49
C ASP A 86 -19.00 2.74 -15.20
N GLN A 87 -19.61 3.07 -14.06
CA GLN A 87 -20.95 2.60 -13.71
C GLN A 87 -22.00 3.01 -14.75
N VAL A 88 -21.93 4.23 -15.28
CA VAL A 88 -22.84 4.68 -16.35
C VAL A 88 -22.63 3.85 -17.62
N ARG A 89 -21.38 3.65 -18.05
CA ARG A 89 -21.02 2.81 -19.21
C ARG A 89 -21.52 1.38 -19.05
N ASP A 90 -21.31 0.78 -17.88
CA ASP A 90 -21.71 -0.60 -17.58
C ASP A 90 -23.22 -0.76 -17.65
N ASN A 91 -23.97 0.19 -17.09
CA ASN A 91 -25.42 0.22 -17.17
C ASN A 91 -25.91 0.30 -18.62
N THR A 92 -25.26 1.11 -19.46
CA THR A 92 -25.59 1.19 -20.89
C THR A 92 -25.30 -0.12 -21.62
N TYR A 93 -24.15 -0.76 -21.35
CA TYR A 93 -23.81 -2.06 -21.96
C TYR A 93 -24.80 -3.16 -21.54
N ILE A 94 -25.12 -3.24 -20.24
CA ILE A 94 -26.12 -4.18 -19.70
C ILE A 94 -27.50 -3.89 -20.30
N GLY A 95 -27.90 -2.62 -20.41
CA GLY A 95 -29.15 -2.19 -21.02
C GLY A 95 -29.25 -2.58 -22.49
N LEU A 96 -28.19 -2.33 -23.27
CA LEU A 96 -28.07 -2.74 -24.67
C LEU A 96 -28.26 -4.25 -24.80
N ARG A 97 -27.50 -5.04 -24.04
CA ARG A 97 -27.60 -6.51 -24.07
C ARG A 97 -29.01 -6.98 -23.75
N THR A 98 -29.59 -6.46 -22.67
CA THR A 98 -30.93 -6.83 -22.20
C THR A 98 -32.00 -6.51 -23.26
N MET A 99 -31.89 -5.35 -23.92
CA MET A 99 -32.82 -4.96 -24.98
C MET A 99 -32.72 -5.91 -26.19
N VAL A 100 -31.51 -6.25 -26.64
CA VAL A 100 -31.31 -7.18 -27.75
C VAL A 100 -31.86 -8.57 -27.40
N GLU A 101 -31.60 -9.07 -26.19
CA GLU A 101 -32.15 -10.35 -25.71
C GLU A 101 -33.69 -10.35 -25.68
N ALA A 102 -34.31 -9.25 -25.24
CA ALA A 102 -35.76 -9.11 -25.22
C ALA A 102 -36.35 -9.12 -26.64
N LEU A 103 -35.77 -8.34 -27.56
CA LEU A 103 -36.21 -8.26 -28.96
C LEU A 103 -36.07 -9.61 -29.68
N GLY A 104 -35.04 -10.40 -29.35
CA GLY A 104 -34.90 -11.77 -29.85
C GLY A 104 -36.02 -12.73 -29.41
N ARG A 105 -36.73 -12.44 -28.31
CA ARG A 105 -37.82 -13.29 -27.78
C ARG A 105 -39.20 -12.80 -28.19
N VAL A 106 -39.44 -11.50 -28.06
CA VAL A 106 -40.78 -10.90 -28.20
C VAL A 106 -40.92 -9.93 -29.37
N GLY A 107 -39.84 -9.61 -30.09
CA GLY A 107 -39.84 -8.66 -31.20
C GLY A 107 -40.55 -9.13 -32.48
N THR A 108 -40.48 -8.31 -33.52
CA THR A 108 -40.96 -8.67 -34.87
C THR A 108 -40.12 -9.79 -35.49
N ALA A 109 -40.60 -10.41 -36.58
CA ALA A 109 -39.85 -11.46 -37.28
C ALA A 109 -38.43 -10.99 -37.69
N ALA A 110 -38.30 -9.75 -38.17
CA ALA A 110 -37.02 -9.16 -38.52
C ALA A 110 -36.09 -8.96 -37.31
N GLN A 111 -36.66 -8.51 -36.17
CA GLN A 111 -35.90 -8.34 -34.93
C GLN A 111 -35.45 -9.68 -34.33
N LYS A 112 -36.29 -10.71 -34.40
CA LYS A 112 -35.95 -12.06 -33.95
C LYS A 112 -34.83 -12.70 -34.78
N ASP A 113 -34.75 -12.36 -36.06
CA ASP A 113 -33.68 -12.83 -36.94
C ASP A 113 -32.35 -12.06 -36.71
N ALA A 114 -32.43 -10.75 -36.46
CA ALA A 114 -31.26 -9.90 -36.22
C ALA A 114 -30.60 -10.11 -34.84
N ALA A 115 -31.39 -10.27 -33.77
CA ALA A 115 -30.90 -10.32 -32.40
C ALA A 115 -29.81 -11.39 -32.14
N PRO A 116 -29.94 -12.64 -32.63
CA PRO A 116 -28.91 -13.67 -32.42
C PRO A 116 -27.52 -13.28 -32.95
N ARG A 117 -27.44 -12.54 -34.06
CA ARG A 117 -26.17 -12.08 -34.66
C ARG A 117 -25.49 -11.03 -33.80
N VAL A 118 -26.25 -10.05 -33.32
CA VAL A 118 -25.75 -9.02 -32.39
C VAL A 118 -25.32 -9.64 -31.06
N LEU A 119 -26.11 -10.56 -30.49
CA LEU A 119 -25.74 -11.26 -29.26
C LEU A 119 -24.51 -12.15 -29.43
N GLN A 120 -24.29 -12.70 -30.63
CA GLN A 120 -23.08 -13.44 -30.92
C GLN A 120 -21.86 -12.50 -30.89
N ALA A 121 -21.93 -11.34 -31.56
CA ALA A 121 -20.86 -10.36 -31.49
C ALA A 121 -20.55 -9.94 -30.04
N MET A 122 -21.58 -9.68 -29.21
CA MET A 122 -21.37 -9.35 -27.79
C MET A 122 -20.68 -10.49 -27.01
N ARG A 123 -20.93 -11.75 -27.36
CA ARG A 123 -20.22 -12.91 -26.77
C ARG A 123 -18.78 -13.02 -27.26
N ASP A 124 -18.54 -12.76 -28.54
CA ASP A 124 -17.22 -12.91 -29.17
C ASP A 124 -16.19 -11.91 -28.62
N TYR A 125 -16.62 -10.67 -28.32
CA TYR A 125 -15.76 -9.64 -27.73
C TYR A 125 -15.64 -9.72 -26.20
N GLN A 126 -16.37 -10.63 -25.54
CA GLN A 126 -16.18 -10.99 -24.13
C GLN A 126 -16.17 -9.82 -23.12
N VAL A 127 -16.89 -8.72 -23.40
CA VAL A 127 -16.98 -7.56 -22.50
C VAL A 127 -17.47 -7.99 -21.11
N SER A 128 -16.70 -7.65 -20.07
CA SER A 128 -17.00 -7.99 -18.68
C SER A 128 -16.94 -6.76 -17.78
N VAL A 129 -18.07 -6.33 -17.22
CA VAL A 129 -18.20 -5.17 -16.30
C VAL A 129 -17.48 -5.31 -14.95
N THR A 130 -16.74 -6.40 -14.77
CA THR A 130 -15.95 -6.65 -13.55
C THR A 130 -14.45 -6.67 -13.82
N GLU A 131 -14.05 -6.44 -15.06
CA GLU A 131 -12.64 -6.46 -15.46
C GLU A 131 -11.95 -5.13 -15.14
N ASN A 132 -10.66 -5.04 -15.47
CA ASN A 132 -9.94 -3.79 -15.33
C ASN A 132 -10.47 -2.76 -16.34
N TYR A 133 -10.64 -1.50 -15.93
CA TYR A 133 -11.18 -0.42 -16.76
C TYR A 133 -10.54 -0.30 -18.16
N GLU A 134 -9.23 -0.50 -18.29
CA GLU A 134 -8.53 -0.40 -19.58
C GLU A 134 -8.82 -1.59 -20.51
N LEU A 135 -8.92 -2.80 -19.94
CA LEU A 135 -9.29 -4.00 -20.68
C LEU A 135 -10.74 -3.90 -21.15
N GLU A 136 -11.65 -3.50 -20.24
CA GLU A 136 -13.05 -3.31 -20.58
C GLU A 136 -13.22 -2.27 -21.69
N SER A 137 -12.52 -1.14 -21.56
CA SER A 137 -12.58 -0.07 -22.55
C SER A 137 -12.08 -0.51 -23.93
N THR A 138 -11.13 -1.46 -23.96
CA THR A 138 -10.62 -2.06 -25.19
C THR A 138 -11.65 -3.00 -25.82
N HIS A 139 -12.25 -3.89 -25.03
CA HIS A 139 -13.28 -4.81 -25.49
C HIS A 139 -14.53 -4.07 -25.99
N ILE A 140 -14.98 -3.05 -25.25
CA ILE A 140 -16.12 -2.21 -25.64
C ILE A 140 -15.83 -1.46 -26.94
N ALA A 141 -14.63 -0.89 -27.10
CA ALA A 141 -14.26 -0.20 -28.34
C ALA A 141 -14.28 -1.13 -29.55
N GLN A 142 -13.74 -2.35 -29.41
CA GLN A 142 -13.75 -3.35 -30.48
C GLN A 142 -15.16 -3.84 -30.81
N LEU A 143 -16.00 -4.08 -29.79
CA LEU A 143 -17.41 -4.41 -29.97
C LEU A 143 -18.14 -3.31 -30.73
N ILE A 144 -18.01 -2.05 -30.31
CA ILE A 144 -18.65 -0.91 -30.98
C ILE A 144 -18.21 -0.82 -32.44
N GLN A 145 -16.91 -0.94 -32.72
CA GLN A 145 -16.39 -0.92 -34.09
C GLN A 145 -17.06 -2.00 -34.94
N GLN A 146 -17.30 -3.18 -34.38
CA GLN A 146 -17.99 -4.26 -35.08
C GLN A 146 -19.49 -4.00 -35.27
N LEU A 147 -20.18 -3.40 -34.29
CA LEU A 147 -21.60 -3.06 -34.36
C LEU A 147 -21.89 -1.89 -35.32
N GLU A 148 -20.89 -1.05 -35.60
CA GLU A 148 -20.98 0.08 -36.54
C GLU A 148 -20.72 -0.30 -38.01
N VAL A 149 -20.36 -1.57 -38.29
CA VAL A 149 -20.03 -2.05 -39.64
C VAL A 149 -21.07 -3.07 -40.13
N SER A 150 -21.41 -3.04 -41.42
CA SER A 150 -22.32 -4.01 -42.04
C SER A 150 -21.74 -5.43 -41.99
N PRO A 151 -22.55 -6.48 -41.72
CA PRO A 151 -24.02 -6.47 -41.64
C PRO A 151 -24.60 -6.07 -40.27
N LEU A 152 -23.78 -5.97 -39.22
CA LEU A 152 -24.30 -5.74 -37.86
C LEU A 152 -24.87 -4.34 -37.65
N ALA A 153 -24.38 -3.33 -38.39
CA ALA A 153 -25.00 -2.00 -38.41
C ALA A 153 -26.48 -2.04 -38.86
N ASP A 154 -26.80 -2.89 -39.84
CA ASP A 154 -28.16 -3.07 -40.37
C ASP A 154 -29.04 -3.82 -39.34
N ASP A 155 -28.47 -4.80 -38.66
CA ASP A 155 -29.11 -5.51 -37.55
C ASP A 155 -29.38 -4.56 -36.36
N CYS A 156 -28.43 -3.70 -35.98
CA CYS A 156 -28.60 -2.68 -34.94
C CYS A 156 -29.71 -1.68 -35.28
N THR A 157 -29.83 -1.30 -36.56
CA THR A 157 -30.92 -0.45 -37.05
C THR A 157 -32.26 -1.18 -36.98
N THR A 158 -32.31 -2.45 -37.38
CA THR A 158 -33.51 -3.31 -37.28
C THR A 158 -33.99 -3.47 -35.83
N LEU A 159 -33.04 -3.56 -34.89
CA LEU A 159 -33.30 -3.67 -33.46
C LEU A 159 -33.56 -2.32 -32.77
N ALA A 160 -33.42 -1.20 -33.50
CA ALA A 160 -33.55 0.16 -32.98
C ALA A 160 -32.61 0.46 -31.78
N VAL A 161 -31.41 -0.13 -31.76
CA VAL A 161 -30.40 0.04 -30.69
C VAL A 161 -29.24 0.98 -31.06
N THR A 162 -29.25 1.57 -32.25
CA THR A 162 -28.18 2.44 -32.75
C THR A 162 -27.86 3.61 -31.81
N SER A 163 -28.87 4.18 -31.15
CA SER A 163 -28.67 5.23 -30.14
C SER A 163 -27.92 4.73 -28.90
N LEU A 164 -28.21 3.53 -28.42
CA LEU A 164 -27.51 2.90 -27.29
C LEU A 164 -26.05 2.59 -27.64
N VAL A 165 -25.77 2.14 -28.87
CA VAL A 165 -24.40 1.92 -29.35
C VAL A 165 -23.62 3.25 -29.38
N SER A 166 -24.25 4.32 -29.85
CA SER A 166 -23.64 5.67 -29.89
C SER A 166 -23.40 6.24 -28.48
N GLN A 167 -24.33 5.98 -27.55
CA GLN A 167 -24.20 6.37 -26.15
C GLN A 167 -23.04 5.62 -25.49
N LEU A 168 -22.99 4.29 -25.65
CA LEU A 168 -21.90 3.45 -25.12
C LEU A 168 -20.53 3.91 -25.62
N LYS A 169 -20.43 4.34 -26.89
CA LYS A 169 -19.21 4.90 -27.46
C LYS A 169 -18.76 6.18 -26.77
N THR A 170 -19.70 7.07 -26.49
CA THR A 170 -19.42 8.34 -25.80
C THR A 170 -18.97 8.09 -24.36
N GLU A 171 -19.66 7.20 -23.65
CA GLU A 171 -19.35 6.84 -22.26
C GLU A 171 -18.00 6.13 -22.16
N ASN A 172 -17.67 5.24 -23.10
CA ASN A 172 -16.36 4.59 -23.16
C ASN A 172 -15.21 5.59 -23.37
N GLN A 173 -15.40 6.57 -24.26
CA GLN A 173 -14.42 7.65 -24.48
C GLN A 173 -14.25 8.53 -23.24
N GLN A 174 -15.33 8.76 -22.48
CA GLN A 174 -15.26 9.50 -21.23
C GLN A 174 -14.41 8.76 -20.18
N VAL A 175 -14.61 7.45 -20.00
CA VAL A 175 -13.77 6.63 -19.09
C VAL A 175 -12.30 6.68 -19.51
N GLN A 176 -12.00 6.47 -20.80
CA GLN A 176 -10.63 6.56 -21.32
C GLN A 176 -9.99 7.94 -21.09
N THR A 177 -10.76 9.02 -21.27
CA THR A 177 -10.29 10.39 -21.04
C THR A 177 -9.95 10.63 -19.58
N LEU A 178 -10.82 10.19 -18.65
CA LEU A 178 -10.58 10.35 -17.22
C LEU A 178 -9.38 9.52 -16.73
N ILE A 179 -9.18 8.31 -17.27
CA ILE A 179 -7.99 7.49 -16.98
C ILE A 179 -6.72 8.20 -17.47
N ALA A 180 -6.74 8.76 -18.68
CA ALA A 180 -5.61 9.53 -19.22
C ALA A 180 -5.29 10.75 -18.35
N GLN A 181 -6.31 11.54 -17.97
CA GLN A 181 -6.15 12.69 -17.07
C GLN A 181 -5.59 12.28 -15.71
N ARG A 182 -6.04 11.16 -15.15
CA ARG A 182 -5.50 10.63 -13.89
C ARG A 182 -4.04 10.23 -14.04
N ASN A 183 -3.68 9.58 -15.16
CA ASN A 183 -2.31 9.18 -15.43
C ASN A 183 -1.40 10.40 -15.64
N GLU A 184 -1.87 11.46 -16.30
CA GLU A 184 -1.17 12.74 -16.42
C GLU A 184 -1.02 13.44 -15.06
N GLN A 185 -2.09 13.48 -14.26
CA GLN A 185 -2.05 14.02 -12.89
C GLN A 185 -1.01 13.25 -12.06
N GLN A 186 -1.02 11.92 -12.12
CA GLN A 186 -0.10 11.06 -11.40
C GLN A 186 1.35 11.23 -11.89
N ALA A 187 1.57 11.39 -13.19
CA ALA A 187 2.88 11.68 -13.77
C ALA A 187 3.41 13.05 -13.32
N GLY A 188 2.50 13.99 -13.04
CA GLY A 188 2.80 15.32 -12.49
C GLY A 188 2.89 15.36 -10.95
N ILE A 189 2.71 14.24 -10.24
CA ILE A 189 2.86 14.24 -8.77
C ILE A 189 4.30 14.54 -8.40
N ASP A 190 4.49 15.76 -7.94
CA ASP A 190 5.76 16.22 -7.43
C ASP A 190 5.98 15.65 -6.02
N MET A 191 6.51 14.42 -5.95
CA MET A 191 7.00 13.85 -4.69
C MET A 191 8.02 14.78 -4.01
N ALA A 192 8.73 15.62 -4.78
CA ALA A 192 9.61 16.64 -4.23
C ALA A 192 8.82 17.83 -3.65
N ALA A 193 7.61 18.16 -4.10
CA ALA A 193 6.74 19.15 -3.44
C ALA A 193 6.33 18.66 -2.05
N MET A 194 5.94 17.39 -1.90
CA MET A 194 5.63 16.83 -0.58
C MET A 194 6.84 16.80 0.34
N GLN A 195 8.02 16.42 -0.18
CA GLN A 195 9.25 16.45 0.60
C GLN A 195 9.62 17.89 1.02
N ARG A 196 9.48 18.86 0.13
CA ARG A 196 9.70 20.29 0.44
C ARG A 196 8.73 20.80 1.50
N ALA A 197 7.46 20.45 1.40
CA ALA A 197 6.45 20.83 2.40
C ALA A 197 6.79 20.26 3.79
N ARG A 198 7.19 18.97 3.87
CA ARG A 198 7.65 18.35 5.12
C ARG A 198 8.90 19.01 5.69
N GLN A 199 9.89 19.29 4.84
CA GLN A 199 11.10 19.98 5.28
C GLN A 199 10.78 21.37 5.84
N GLN A 200 9.87 22.11 5.20
CA GLN A 200 9.43 23.41 5.71
C GLN A 200 8.69 23.27 7.04
N ALA A 201 7.80 22.28 7.19
CA ALA A 201 7.11 22.01 8.45
C ALA A 201 8.09 21.61 9.57
N ASP A 202 9.08 20.76 9.28
CA ASP A 202 10.16 20.40 10.21
C ASP A 202 10.96 21.63 10.68
N LEU A 203 11.32 22.52 9.76
CA LEU A 203 12.06 23.75 10.08
C LEU A 203 11.24 24.65 11.00
N VAL A 204 9.99 24.94 10.64
CA VAL A 204 9.11 25.79 11.44
C VAL A 204 8.79 25.16 12.79
N TYR A 205 8.65 23.84 12.86
CA TYR A 205 8.53 23.09 14.11
C TYR A 205 9.72 23.35 15.04
N VAL A 206 10.95 23.17 14.53
CA VAL A 206 12.18 23.38 15.31
C VAL A 206 12.29 24.82 15.79
N GLU A 207 12.06 25.80 14.91
CA GLU A 207 12.13 27.22 15.27
C GLU A 207 11.07 27.58 16.33
N THR A 208 9.85 27.07 16.21
CA THR A 208 8.77 27.28 17.19
C THR A 208 9.14 26.72 18.55
N VAL A 209 9.68 25.50 18.59
CA VAL A 209 10.18 24.86 19.81
C VAL A 209 11.32 25.68 20.45
N MET A 210 12.27 26.17 19.65
CA MET A 210 13.36 27.02 20.13
C MET A 210 12.85 28.33 20.74
N VAL A 211 11.89 28.99 20.09
CA VAL A 211 11.27 30.22 20.57
C VAL A 211 10.55 30.00 21.89
N ILE A 212 9.70 28.96 21.99
CA ILE A 212 8.98 28.63 23.23
C ILE A 212 9.98 28.35 24.36
N ASN A 213 11.03 27.56 24.11
CA ASN A 213 12.08 27.31 25.09
C ASN A 213 12.77 28.60 25.55
N ALA A 214 13.09 29.50 24.63
CA ALA A 214 13.77 30.75 24.95
C ALA A 214 12.92 31.61 25.89
N PHE A 215 11.62 31.78 25.59
CA PHE A 215 10.71 32.51 26.48
C PHE A 215 10.53 31.84 27.83
N ALA A 216 10.41 30.51 27.83
CA ALA A 216 10.29 29.74 29.05
C ALA A 216 11.50 29.96 29.97
N VAL A 217 12.72 30.04 29.42
CA VAL A 217 13.96 30.35 30.17
C VAL A 217 13.95 31.78 30.73
N VAL A 218 13.53 32.76 29.92
CA VAL A 218 13.52 34.17 30.33
C VAL A 218 12.51 34.44 31.45
N GLU A 219 11.29 33.91 31.35
CA GLU A 219 10.21 34.20 32.30
C GLU A 219 10.30 33.40 33.61
N GLN A 220 11.04 32.28 33.63
CA GLN A 220 11.20 31.46 34.85
C GLN A 220 11.93 32.21 35.99
N GLN A 221 12.57 33.35 35.73
CA GLN A 221 13.13 34.18 36.80
C GLN A 221 12.08 34.73 37.78
N GLN A 222 10.78 34.57 37.49
CA GLN A 222 9.66 35.03 38.35
C GLN A 222 8.82 33.90 38.98
N GLY A 223 9.19 32.62 38.85
CA GLY A 223 8.45 31.49 39.42
C GLY A 223 8.16 30.37 38.42
N VAL A 224 6.93 29.81 38.47
CA VAL A 224 6.46 28.82 37.48
C VAL A 224 6.26 29.53 36.13
N SER A 225 6.86 29.01 35.06
CA SER A 225 6.76 29.64 33.74
C SER A 225 5.41 29.30 33.12
N PRO A 226 4.71 30.25 32.47
CA PRO A 226 3.44 29.95 31.82
C PRO A 226 3.58 28.92 30.70
N TYR A 227 4.79 28.68 30.19
CA TYR A 227 5.07 27.69 29.13
C TYR A 227 5.30 26.27 29.65
N ASP A 228 5.52 26.07 30.95
CA ASP A 228 5.99 24.78 31.47
C ASP A 228 4.96 23.65 31.22
N HIS A 229 3.66 23.94 31.36
CA HIS A 229 2.60 22.97 31.09
C HIS A 229 2.53 22.57 29.61
N ALA A 230 2.54 23.54 28.69
CA ALA A 230 2.55 23.24 27.25
C ALA A 230 3.77 22.40 26.83
N ILE A 231 4.95 22.71 27.40
CA ILE A 231 6.19 21.96 27.15
C ILE A 231 6.06 20.50 27.62
N ASP A 232 5.55 20.26 28.82
CA ASP A 232 5.37 18.91 29.38
C ASP A 232 4.38 18.09 28.54
N VAL A 233 3.26 18.69 28.13
CA VAL A 233 2.25 18.03 27.30
C VAL A 233 2.83 17.66 25.94
N VAL A 234 3.58 18.54 25.28
CA VAL A 234 4.18 18.23 23.98
C VAL A 234 5.27 17.14 24.12
N ASN A 235 6.08 17.17 25.18
CA ASN A 235 7.05 16.10 25.46
C ASN A 235 6.33 14.74 25.61
N GLN A 236 5.20 14.70 26.31
CA GLN A 236 4.38 13.50 26.42
C GLN A 236 3.82 13.05 25.06
N ASP A 237 3.33 13.99 24.26
CA ASP A 237 2.86 13.71 22.91
C ASP A 237 3.98 13.14 22.04
N GLN A 238 5.22 13.66 22.14
CA GLN A 238 6.39 13.15 21.40
C GLN A 238 6.67 11.69 21.78
N GLU A 239 6.67 11.37 23.07
CA GLU A 239 6.90 10.01 23.57
C GLU A 239 5.81 9.05 23.05
N TYR A 240 4.55 9.46 23.13
CA TYR A 240 3.42 8.69 22.61
C TYR A 240 3.51 8.49 21.09
N TYR A 241 3.80 9.56 20.35
CA TYR A 241 3.98 9.52 18.91
C TYR A 241 5.05 8.53 18.49
N VAL A 242 6.23 8.59 19.13
CA VAL A 242 7.33 7.66 18.85
C VAL A 242 6.90 6.22 19.11
N GLN A 243 6.17 5.94 20.19
CA GLN A 243 5.69 4.59 20.50
C GLN A 243 4.69 4.07 19.46
N GLN A 244 3.80 4.92 18.96
CA GLN A 244 2.79 4.55 17.97
C GLN A 244 3.37 4.36 16.56
N VAL A 245 4.19 5.30 16.11
CA VAL A 245 4.67 5.35 14.72
C VAL A 245 5.94 4.54 14.52
N PHE A 246 6.79 4.46 15.56
CA PHE A 246 8.03 3.70 15.56
C PHE A 246 8.02 2.68 16.71
N PRO A 247 7.10 1.70 16.68
CA PRO A 247 7.05 0.69 17.72
C PRO A 247 8.43 0.04 17.81
N ARG A 248 9.05 0.12 19.00
CA ARG A 248 10.31 -0.58 19.25
C ARG A 248 10.05 -2.04 18.89
N GLY A 249 10.85 -2.60 17.99
CA GLY A 249 10.77 -4.01 17.61
C GLY A 249 11.10 -4.91 18.80
N VAL A 250 10.19 -5.02 19.75
CA VAL A 250 10.29 -6.00 20.83
C VAL A 250 9.70 -7.29 20.27
N LYS A 251 10.57 -8.23 19.86
CA LYS A 251 10.38 -9.70 19.84
C LYS A 251 10.94 -10.45 18.61
N LYS A 252 11.23 -9.83 17.46
CA LYS A 252 11.78 -10.58 16.29
C LYS A 252 13.24 -11.03 16.46
N LEU A 253 14.10 -10.25 17.13
CA LEU A 253 15.50 -10.64 17.36
C LEU A 253 15.69 -11.69 18.47
N LYS A 254 14.78 -11.75 19.47
CA LYS A 254 14.91 -12.71 20.58
C LYS A 254 14.48 -14.14 20.20
N ILE A 255 13.51 -14.28 19.29
CA ILE A 255 13.10 -15.60 18.76
C ILE A 255 14.22 -16.16 17.86
N ALA A 256 14.79 -15.33 16.98
CA ALA A 256 15.90 -15.75 16.13
C ALA A 256 17.14 -16.15 16.95
N ALA A 257 17.49 -15.39 18.01
CA ALA A 257 18.64 -15.71 18.85
C ALA A 257 18.47 -17.03 19.64
N ASN A 258 17.28 -17.34 20.14
CA ASN A 258 17.04 -18.60 20.88
C ASN A 258 16.88 -19.83 19.97
N VAL A 259 16.31 -19.67 18.77
CA VAL A 259 16.23 -20.78 17.79
C VAL A 259 17.62 -21.09 17.21
N TYR A 260 18.49 -20.09 17.06
CA TYR A 260 19.86 -20.29 16.58
C TYR A 260 20.79 -20.89 17.65
N PHE A 261 20.55 -20.59 18.94
CA PHE A 261 21.38 -21.12 20.03
C PHE A 261 21.11 -22.60 20.34
N SER A 262 19.88 -23.10 20.19
CA SER A 262 19.57 -24.53 20.39
C SER A 262 20.05 -25.42 19.23
N TYR A 263 20.03 -24.91 17.99
CA TYR A 263 20.48 -25.65 16.81
C TYR A 263 22.01 -25.89 16.79
N TYR A 264 22.80 -24.98 17.38
CA TYR A 264 24.26 -25.10 17.44
C TYR A 264 24.80 -25.99 18.59
N GLN A 265 23.95 -26.44 19.51
CA GLN A 265 24.36 -27.30 20.63
C GLN A 265 23.76 -28.72 20.59
N GLY A 266 22.99 -29.06 19.55
CA GLY A 266 22.49 -30.43 19.33
C GLY A 266 21.45 -30.92 20.34
N GLN A 267 20.91 -30.03 21.19
CA GLN A 267 19.89 -30.36 22.18
C GLN A 267 18.47 -30.18 21.61
N THR A 268 17.56 -31.06 22.03
CA THR A 268 16.12 -30.91 21.76
C THR A 268 15.49 -29.90 22.73
N TRP A 269 14.40 -29.24 22.31
CA TRP A 269 13.69 -28.26 23.16
C TRP A 269 13.25 -28.83 24.52
N ARG A 270 12.95 -30.13 24.59
CA ARG A 270 12.60 -30.82 25.85
C ARG A 270 13.76 -30.84 26.85
N GLU A 271 14.98 -31.13 26.37
CA GLU A 271 16.18 -31.19 27.20
C GLU A 271 16.57 -29.81 27.74
N ALA A 272 16.43 -28.76 26.92
CA ALA A 272 16.68 -27.38 27.35
C ALA A 272 15.74 -26.93 28.48
N VAL A 273 14.47 -27.34 28.45
CA VAL A 273 13.48 -27.04 29.50
C VAL A 273 13.78 -27.81 30.79
N ASP A 274 14.22 -29.07 30.68
CA ASP A 274 14.59 -29.91 31.84
C ASP A 274 15.91 -29.45 32.51
N GLU A 275 16.82 -28.80 31.78
CA GLU A 275 18.07 -28.22 32.31
C GLU A 275 17.89 -26.85 33.00
N GLY A 276 16.65 -26.37 33.14
CA GLY A 276 16.33 -25.19 33.96
C GLY A 276 16.24 -23.87 33.20
N LEU A 277 16.06 -23.89 31.87
CA LEU A 277 15.62 -22.70 31.14
C LEU A 277 14.19 -22.36 31.57
N GLN A 278 14.07 -21.44 32.52
CA GLN A 278 12.76 -21.04 33.04
C GLN A 278 11.95 -20.37 31.93
N SER A 279 10.80 -20.97 31.60
CA SER A 279 9.75 -20.29 30.85
C SER A 279 9.24 -19.12 31.69
N ASN A 280 9.70 -17.91 31.40
CA ASN A 280 9.10 -16.72 32.00
C ASN A 280 7.62 -16.68 31.61
N GLU A 281 6.75 -16.76 32.60
CA GLU A 281 5.30 -16.82 32.50
C GLU A 281 4.73 -15.68 31.63
N GLY A 282 3.97 -16.04 30.59
CA GLY A 282 3.27 -15.07 29.73
C GLY A 282 3.23 -15.37 28.23
N TRP A 283 3.57 -16.59 27.76
CA TRP A 283 3.61 -16.90 26.33
C TRP A 283 2.64 -18.02 25.97
N THR A 284 1.59 -17.67 25.23
CA THR A 284 0.86 -18.63 24.38
C THR A 284 1.50 -18.59 22.99
N VAL A 285 1.95 -19.75 22.51
CA VAL A 285 2.38 -19.93 21.12
C VAL A 285 1.11 -20.11 20.29
N SER A 286 0.82 -19.17 19.38
CA SER A 286 -0.16 -19.40 18.30
C SER A 286 0.50 -20.25 17.23
N ALA A 287 -0.19 -21.31 16.82
CA ALA A 287 0.24 -22.24 15.78
C ALA A 287 -0.11 -21.72 14.37
N ASP A 288 0.24 -20.47 14.07
CA ASP A 288 0.02 -19.93 12.72
C ASP A 288 1.24 -20.26 11.83
N ASP A 289 1.03 -21.26 10.97
CA ASP A 289 1.96 -21.90 10.02
C ASP A 289 2.62 -20.98 8.98
N GLU A 290 2.31 -19.68 8.98
CA GLU A 290 2.76 -18.72 7.97
C GLU A 290 4.26 -18.35 8.07
N VAL A 291 4.89 -18.62 9.23
CA VAL A 291 6.34 -18.37 9.44
C VAL A 291 7.19 -19.54 8.93
N LEU A 292 6.66 -20.76 8.88
CA LEU A 292 7.35 -21.92 8.31
C LEU A 292 7.42 -21.85 6.77
N PHE A 293 6.47 -21.18 6.14
CA PHE A 293 6.37 -21.04 4.67
C PHE A 293 7.50 -20.17 4.07
N GLN A 294 7.93 -19.12 4.77
CA GLN A 294 9.02 -18.26 4.30
C GLN A 294 10.41 -18.89 4.46
N GLN A 295 10.55 -19.95 5.27
CA GLN A 295 11.80 -20.66 5.47
C GLN A 295 12.04 -21.73 4.38
N ARG A 296 10.99 -22.30 3.78
CA ARG A 296 11.10 -23.25 2.64
C ARG A 296 11.63 -22.57 1.38
N ARG A 297 11.16 -21.35 1.10
CA ARG A 297 11.48 -20.60 -0.13
C ARG A 297 12.92 -20.04 -0.18
N LEU A 298 13.58 -19.97 0.97
CA LEU A 298 14.99 -19.57 1.08
C LEU A 298 15.95 -20.76 0.94
N LEU A 299 15.51 -21.99 1.26
CA LEU A 299 16.31 -23.22 1.12
C LEU A 299 16.29 -23.79 -0.31
N ASP A 300 15.27 -23.49 -1.12
CA ASP A 300 15.23 -23.89 -2.55
C ASP A 300 16.13 -23.05 -3.47
N LYS A 301 16.73 -21.95 -2.99
CA LYS A 301 17.55 -21.03 -3.81
C LYS A 301 19.07 -21.21 -3.68
N GLN A 302 19.53 -22.16 -2.87
CA GLN A 302 20.94 -22.58 -2.84
C GLN A 302 20.98 -24.11 -2.78
N GLY A 303 21.15 -24.74 -3.94
CA GLY A 303 21.20 -26.19 -4.06
C GLY A 303 22.41 -26.77 -3.34
N GLU A 304 22.16 -27.54 -2.28
CA GLU A 304 22.59 -28.93 -2.05
C GLU A 304 21.96 -29.44 -0.71
N PRO A 305 21.66 -30.75 -0.57
CA PRO A 305 20.53 -31.25 0.22
C PRO A 305 20.86 -31.87 1.60
N VAL A 306 19.76 -32.10 2.32
CA VAL A 306 19.58 -32.75 3.63
C VAL A 306 20.19 -34.16 3.68
N ASP A 307 20.89 -34.49 4.78
CA ASP A 307 21.06 -35.89 5.22
C ASP A 307 20.54 -36.08 6.66
N ALA A 308 19.35 -36.69 6.73
CA ALA A 308 18.75 -37.24 7.94
C ALA A 308 18.94 -38.76 7.90
N ALA A 309 20.18 -39.20 8.00
CA ALA A 309 20.53 -40.60 8.15
C ALA A 309 20.18 -41.11 9.55
N THR A 310 19.47 -42.21 9.81
CA THR A 310 18.72 -43.15 8.96
C THR A 310 17.95 -44.08 9.92
N LYS A 311 16.63 -44.27 9.72
CA LYS A 311 15.91 -45.56 9.82
C LYS A 311 14.69 -45.45 8.88
N VAL A 312 14.63 -46.11 7.71
CA VAL A 312 14.49 -47.57 7.43
C VAL A 312 13.12 -48.03 7.96
N GLU A 313 12.12 -48.50 7.18
CA GLU A 313 12.14 -49.26 5.92
C GLU A 313 10.72 -49.42 5.29
N ALA A 314 10.71 -49.81 4.00
CA ALA A 314 9.69 -50.58 3.22
C ALA A 314 8.30 -49.94 2.97
N GLY A 315 7.86 -49.64 1.73
CA GLY A 315 7.58 -50.53 0.57
C GLY A 315 6.04 -50.53 0.35
N GLN A 316 5.38 -50.50 -0.83
CA GLN A 316 5.57 -50.96 -2.22
C GLN A 316 4.61 -50.14 -3.13
N TYR A 317 4.93 -49.77 -4.37
CA TYR A 317 4.74 -50.45 -5.67
C TYR A 317 5.34 -49.50 -6.77
N SER A 318 5.97 -49.85 -7.90
CA SER A 318 6.04 -51.10 -8.68
C SER A 318 7.07 -50.99 -9.84
N LEU A 319 7.82 -52.09 -10.09
CA LEU A 319 8.50 -52.58 -11.33
C LEU A 319 9.61 -51.69 -11.95
N GLU A 320 10.81 -52.16 -12.34
CA GLU A 320 11.15 -53.33 -13.17
C GLU A 320 12.55 -53.92 -12.87
N ALA A 321 12.74 -55.16 -13.30
CA ALA A 321 13.82 -56.12 -13.01
C ALA A 321 15.16 -55.82 -13.73
N GLU A 322 16.28 -56.00 -13.02
CA GLU A 322 17.32 -57.05 -13.19
C GLU A 322 18.33 -56.93 -14.35
N ALA A 323 19.61 -57.07 -13.97
CA ALA A 323 20.75 -57.78 -14.60
C ALA A 323 22.03 -56.92 -14.53
N GLN A 324 22.92 -57.14 -13.56
CA GLN A 324 24.04 -58.11 -13.55
C GLN A 324 25.27 -57.73 -14.41
N ASP A 325 26.39 -57.68 -13.68
CA ASP A 325 27.78 -57.99 -14.07
C ASP A 325 28.68 -56.90 -14.71
N ALA A 326 29.93 -56.92 -14.25
CA ALA A 326 31.05 -55.96 -14.47
C ALA A 326 31.66 -56.05 -15.90
N PRO A 327 32.83 -55.44 -16.25
CA PRO A 327 33.67 -54.39 -15.65
C PRO A 327 34.02 -53.24 -16.63
N GLN A 328 34.71 -52.19 -16.16
CA GLN A 328 35.35 -51.16 -17.00
C GLN A 328 36.53 -51.74 -17.82
N PRO A 329 36.82 -51.17 -19.01
CA PRO A 329 38.20 -50.74 -19.25
C PRO A 329 38.34 -49.40 -20.01
N ASP A 330 39.25 -48.60 -19.46
CA ASP A 330 40.37 -47.88 -20.08
C ASP A 330 40.29 -47.21 -21.48
N SER A 331 40.67 -45.93 -21.43
CA SER A 331 41.66 -45.23 -22.27
C SER A 331 41.45 -45.05 -23.78
N ASP A 332 41.70 -43.79 -24.17
CA ASP A 332 42.20 -43.32 -25.45
C ASP A 332 41.21 -43.23 -26.63
N VAL A 333 40.98 -41.99 -27.08
CA VAL A 333 41.25 -41.51 -28.46
C VAL A 333 40.69 -40.08 -28.61
N THR A 334 41.59 -39.17 -28.95
CA THR A 334 41.41 -37.75 -29.34
C THR A 334 40.60 -37.56 -30.65
N PRO A 335 40.26 -36.30 -31.02
CA PRO A 335 39.00 -35.92 -31.67
C PRO A 335 39.07 -35.87 -33.21
N VAL A 336 37.90 -35.93 -33.87
CA VAL A 336 37.73 -35.49 -35.27
C VAL A 336 36.39 -34.77 -35.41
N VAL A 337 36.47 -33.52 -35.90
CA VAL A 337 35.43 -32.70 -36.56
C VAL A 337 35.79 -32.73 -38.06
N PRO A 338 34.95 -32.40 -39.08
CA PRO A 338 33.49 -32.23 -39.24
C PRO A 338 32.91 -33.05 -40.44
N GLU A 339 31.60 -32.96 -40.68
CA GLU A 339 31.04 -32.42 -41.94
C GLU A 339 29.66 -31.80 -41.71
#